data_AF-A0A9D7XAC8-F1
#
_entry.id   AF-A0A9D7XAC8-F1
#
_cell.length_a   1.000
_cell.length_b   1.000
_cell.length_c   1.000
_cell.angle_alpha   90.00
_cell.angle_beta   90.00
_cell.angle_gamma   90.00
#
_symmetry.space_group_name_H-M   'P 1'
#
loop_
_entity.id
_entity.type
_entity.pdbx_description
1 polymer ?
#
loop_
_entity_poly.entity_id
_entity_poly.type
_entity_poly.pdbx_seq_one_letter_code
_entity_poly.pdbx_strand_id
1 'polypeptide(L)'
;MSKSGAARHVPLNSEALSALERWKKQKPTGRLFEVGSIKTAWATLMTDAKIVGFRFHDLRHHFASKLVQAGVPLNTVRELLGHADWL
;
A
#
# COMPACT_ATOMS: atom_id res chain seq x y z
N MET A 1 6.99 2.85 9.23
CA MET A 1 6.88 4.04 10.10
C MET A 1 7.31 5.24 9.27
N SER A 2 6.48 6.28 9.18
CA SER A 2 6.92 7.59 8.69
C SER A 2 7.95 8.14 9.68
N LYS A 3 9.02 8.75 9.17
CA LYS A 3 10.15 9.29 9.95
C LYS A 3 9.75 10.37 10.98
N SER A 4 8.49 10.82 10.95
CA SER A 4 7.95 11.90 11.77
C SER A 4 6.80 11.50 12.71
N GLY A 5 6.42 10.22 12.81
CA GLY A 5 5.41 9.76 13.80
C GLY A 5 3.98 10.27 13.60
N ALA A 6 3.74 11.20 12.67
CA ALA A 6 2.42 11.73 12.37
C ALA A 6 1.56 10.68 11.64
N ALA A 7 0.36 10.44 12.17
CA ALA A 7 -0.67 9.69 11.48
C ALA A 7 -1.05 10.43 10.18
N ARG A 8 -1.17 9.68 9.08
CA ARG A 8 -1.57 10.21 7.77
C ARG A 8 -2.82 9.52 7.32
N HIS A 9 -3.74 10.31 6.77
CA HIS A 9 -4.92 9.78 6.12
C HIS A 9 -4.60 9.56 4.64
N VAL A 10 -4.75 8.32 4.18
CA VAL A 10 -4.64 7.96 2.77
C VAL A 10 -6.02 7.47 2.32
N PRO A 11 -6.66 8.12 1.35
CA PRO A 11 -7.96 7.67 0.86
C PRO A 11 -7.82 6.30 0.18
N LEU A 12 -8.71 5.39 0.53
CA LEU A 12 -8.81 4.07 -0.08
C LEU A 12 -9.88 4.11 -1.18
N ASN A 13 -9.61 3.45 -2.31
CA ASN A 13 -10.65 3.22 -3.30
C ASN A 13 -11.61 2.12 -2.82
N SER A 14 -12.75 2.01 -3.51
CA SER A 14 -13.78 1.02 -3.19
C SER A 14 -13.24 -0.41 -3.19
N GLU A 15 -12.38 -0.75 -4.15
CA GLU A 15 -11.77 -2.08 -4.28
C GLU A 15 -10.91 -2.44 -3.06
N ALA A 16 -10.01 -1.54 -2.63
CA ALA A 16 -9.18 -1.74 -1.46
C ALA A 16 -10.03 -1.84 -0.19
N LEU A 17 -11.03 -0.97 -0.03
CA LEU A 17 -11.93 -1.02 1.11
C LEU A 17 -12.67 -2.36 1.18
N SER A 18 -13.27 -2.81 0.07
CA SER A 18 -13.96 -4.10 0.00
C SER A 18 -13.03 -5.29 0.25
N ALA A 19 -11.76 -5.22 -0.16
CA ALA A 19 -10.77 -6.24 0.16
C ALA A 19 -10.50 -6.32 1.68
N LEU A 20 -10.32 -5.17 2.34
CA LEU A 20 -10.11 -5.10 3.79
C LEU A 20 -11.34 -5.55 4.58
N GLU A 21 -12.54 -5.20 4.13
CA GLU A 21 -13.79 -5.66 4.76
C GLU A 21 -13.94 -7.18 4.67
N ARG A 22 -13.68 -7.77 3.50
CA ARG A 22 -13.69 -9.24 3.33
C ARG A 22 -12.63 -9.91 4.19
N TRP A 23 -11.46 -9.31 4.32
CA TRP A 23 -10.39 -9.81 5.17
C TRP A 23 -10.80 -9.76 6.66
N LYS A 24 -11.32 -8.62 7.13
CA LYS A 24 -11.81 -8.45 8.50
C LYS A 24 -12.92 -9.43 8.86
N LYS A 25 -13.78 -9.81 7.90
CA LYS A 25 -14.82 -10.84 8.15
C LYS A 25 -14.23 -12.23 8.45
N GLN A 26 -13.05 -12.56 7.91
CA GLN A 26 -12.38 -13.84 8.19
C GLN A 26 -11.75 -13.87 9.59
N LYS A 27 -11.29 -12.72 10.07
CA LYS A 27 -10.74 -12.53 11.43
C LYS A 27 -11.32 -11.25 12.06
N PRO A 28 -12.47 -11.34 12.75
CA PRO A 28 -13.18 -10.16 13.26
C PRO A 28 -12.47 -9.48 14.43
N THR A 29 -11.56 -10.19 15.11
CA THR A 29 -10.81 -9.71 16.28
C THR A 29 -9.30 -9.72 15.99
N GLY A 30 -8.55 -8.90 16.73
CA GLY A 30 -7.10 -8.80 16.61
C GLY A 30 -6.62 -7.75 15.60
N ARG A 31 -5.36 -7.87 15.16
CA ARG A 31 -4.77 -6.95 14.17
C ARG A 31 -5.33 -7.25 12.79
N LEU A 32 -5.62 -6.19 12.01
CA LEU A 32 -6.09 -6.36 10.64
C LEU A 32 -5.07 -7.12 9.77
N PHE A 33 -3.77 -6.90 9.99
CA PHE A 33 -2.70 -7.66 9.35
C PHE A 33 -1.83 -8.34 10.40
N GLU A 34 -1.85 -9.68 10.40
CA GLU A 34 -0.97 -10.52 11.21
C GLU A 34 0.16 -11.07 10.31
N VAL A 35 1.00 -10.18 9.80
CA VAL A 35 2.16 -10.55 8.99
C VAL A 35 3.42 -10.49 9.86
N GLY A 36 4.16 -11.60 9.91
CA GLY A 36 5.47 -11.64 10.55
C GLY A 36 6.53 -10.90 9.71
N SER A 37 6.74 -11.35 8.46
CA SER A 37 7.69 -10.75 7.52
C SER A 37 7.01 -10.41 6.20
N ILE A 38 6.93 -9.12 5.89
CA ILE A 38 6.38 -8.64 4.60
C ILE A 38 7.23 -9.19 3.44
N LYS A 39 8.55 -9.29 3.60
CA LYS A 39 9.45 -9.83 2.57
C LYS A 39 9.08 -11.28 2.23
N THR A 40 8.86 -12.11 3.24
CA THR A 40 8.51 -13.52 3.06
C THR A 40 7.12 -13.66 2.47
N ALA A 41 6.13 -12.95 3.03
CA ALA A 41 4.76 -12.95 2.53
C ALA A 41 4.69 -12.50 1.06
N TRP A 42 5.48 -11.48 0.69
CA TRP A 42 5.57 -11.00 -0.68
C TRP A 42 6.21 -12.02 -1.63
N ALA A 43 7.30 -12.65 -1.23
CA ALA A 43 7.97 -13.66 -2.04
C ALA A 43 7.05 -14.86 -2.34
N THR A 44 6.32 -15.34 -1.32
CA THR A 44 5.30 -16.38 -1.48
C THR A 44 4.19 -15.92 -2.42
N LEU A 45 3.64 -14.73 -2.22
CA LEU A 45 2.58 -14.18 -3.09
C LEU A 45 3.00 -14.09 -4.56
N MET A 46 4.22 -13.60 -4.84
CA MET A 46 4.73 -13.53 -6.21
C MET A 46 4.92 -14.91 -6.83
N THR A 47 5.30 -15.90 -6.03
CA THR A 47 5.43 -17.30 -6.47
C THR A 47 4.06 -17.88 -6.83
N ASP A 48 3.07 -17.72 -5.95
CA ASP A 48 1.70 -18.22 -6.15
C ASP A 48 1.02 -17.53 -7.34
N ALA A 49 1.24 -16.23 -7.50
CA ALA A 49 0.72 -15.43 -8.62
C ALA A 49 1.51 -15.63 -9.93
N LYS A 50 2.64 -16.36 -9.91
CA LYS A 50 3.55 -16.57 -11.05
C LYS A 50 4.08 -15.26 -11.65
N ILE A 51 4.35 -14.27 -10.80
CA ILE A 51 4.89 -12.96 -11.19
C ILE A 51 6.39 -12.94 -10.92
N VAL A 52 7.19 -12.56 -11.93
CA VAL A 52 8.64 -12.47 -11.83
C VAL A 52 9.09 -11.01 -11.92
N GLY A 53 10.09 -10.63 -11.13
CA GLY A 53 10.71 -9.31 -11.21
C GLY A 53 9.94 -8.17 -10.54
N PHE A 54 8.87 -8.45 -9.81
CA PHE A 54 8.06 -7.44 -9.13
C PHE A 54 8.35 -7.38 -7.63
N ARG A 55 8.88 -6.25 -7.17
CA ARG A 55 9.32 -6.04 -5.79
C ARG A 55 8.22 -5.33 -5.00
N PHE A 56 8.24 -5.49 -3.68
CA PHE A 56 7.24 -4.85 -2.81
C PHE A 56 7.20 -3.32 -2.95
N HIS A 57 8.35 -2.67 -3.21
CA HIS A 57 8.40 -1.21 -3.43
C HIS A 57 7.78 -0.77 -4.76
N ASP A 58 7.66 -1.67 -5.74
CA ASP A 58 7.06 -1.36 -7.03
C ASP A 58 5.57 -1.09 -6.90
N LEU A 59 4.90 -1.59 -5.83
CA LEU A 59 3.54 -1.18 -5.48
C LEU A 59 3.42 0.32 -5.25
N ARG A 60 4.42 0.94 -4.61
CA ARG A 60 4.43 2.38 -4.36
C ARG A 60 4.60 3.16 -5.67
N HIS A 61 5.47 2.68 -6.56
CA HIS A 61 5.64 3.26 -7.89
C HIS A 61 4.40 3.07 -8.76
N HIS A 62 3.74 1.93 -8.67
CA HIS A 62 2.51 1.64 -9.38
C HIS A 62 1.37 2.56 -8.93
N PHE A 63 1.20 2.74 -7.62
CA PHE A 63 0.24 3.70 -7.06
C PHE A 63 0.48 5.12 -7.56
N ALA A 64 1.74 5.60 -7.50
CA ALA A 64 2.11 6.92 -8.03
C ALA A 64 1.78 7.05 -9.52
N SER A 65 2.17 6.06 -10.32
CA SER A 65 1.94 6.03 -11.77
C SER A 65 0.45 6.07 -12.12
N LYS A 66 -0.39 5.32 -11.37
CA LYS A 66 -1.85 5.31 -11.54
C LYS A 66 -2.47 6.68 -11.24
N LEU A 67 -2.04 7.35 -10.18
CA LEU A 67 -2.55 8.69 -9.84
C LEU A 67 -2.14 9.73 -10.88
N VAL A 68 -0.89 9.70 -11.35
CA VAL A 68 -0.42 10.60 -12.41
C VAL A 68 -1.18 10.39 -13.71
N GLN A 69 -1.41 9.13 -14.11
CA GLN A 69 -2.22 8.80 -15.28
C GLN A 69 -3.68 9.26 -15.16
N ALA A 70 -4.22 9.29 -13.94
CA ALA A 70 -5.55 9.83 -13.65
C ALA A 70 -5.60 11.37 -13.58
N GLY A 71 -4.50 12.07 -13.87
CA GLY A 71 -4.42 13.53 -13.87
C GLY A 71 -4.28 14.16 -12.49
N VAL A 72 -3.96 13.37 -11.45
CA VAL A 72 -3.75 13.91 -10.10
C VAL A 72 -2.46 14.73 -10.07
N PRO A 73 -2.49 15.98 -9.53
CA PRO A 73 -1.30 16.81 -9.45
C PRO A 73 -0.13 16.13 -8.71
N LEU A 74 1.09 16.30 -9.23
CA LEU A 74 2.30 15.67 -8.66
C LEU A 74 2.54 16.03 -7.20
N ASN A 75 2.20 17.24 -6.77
CA ASN A 75 2.29 17.67 -5.38
C ASN A 75 1.37 16.83 -4.48
N THR A 76 0.13 16.59 -4.90
CA THR A 76 -0.81 15.71 -4.19
C THR A 76 -0.33 14.27 -4.16
N VAL A 77 0.21 13.74 -5.27
CA VAL A 77 0.80 12.39 -5.30
C VAL A 77 1.98 12.28 -4.32
N ARG A 78 2.86 13.30 -4.28
CA ARG A 78 3.99 13.37 -3.35
C ARG A 78 3.55 13.33 -1.88
N GLU A 79 2.51 14.08 -1.54
CA GLU A 79 1.92 14.10 -0.19
C GLU A 79 1.34 12.73 0.18
N LEU A 80 0.56 12.10 -0.72
CA LEU A 80 -0.05 10.79 -0.51
C LEU A 80 0.98 9.67 -0.32
N LEU A 81 2.10 9.74 -1.05
CA LEU A 81 3.23 8.83 -0.89
C LEU A 81 3.98 9.06 0.43
N GLY A 82 3.71 10.16 1.13
CA GLY A 82 4.30 10.43 2.43
C GLY A 82 5.78 10.79 2.33
N HIS A 83 6.19 11.43 1.23
CA HIS A 83 7.47 12.15 1.16
C HIS A 83 7.42 13.33 2.14
N ALA A 84 7.63 13.04 3.42
CA ALA A 84 8.05 14.05 4.37
C ALA A 84 9.55 14.27 4.18
N ASP A 85 9.93 15.54 4.15
CA ASP A 85 11.27 16.12 4.05
C ASP A 85 11.77 16.34 2.60
N TRP A 86 12.26 17.52 2.18
CA TRP A 86 12.64 18.77 2.87
C TRP A 86 12.16 20.00 2.07
N LEU A 87 11.63 21.02 2.76
CA LEU A 87 12.17 22.39 2.66
C LEU A 87 13.27 22.48 3.72
#